data_AF-A0AAV6YM72-F1
#
_entry.id   AF-A0AAV6YM72-F1
#
_cell.length_a   1.000
_cell.length_b   1.000
_cell.length_c   1.000
_cell.angle_alpha   90.00
_cell.angle_beta   90.00
_cell.angle_gamma   90.00
#
_symmetry.space_group_name_H-M   'P 1'
#
loop_
_entity.id
_entity.type
_entity.pdbx_description
1 polymer ?
#
loop_
_entity_poly.entity_id
_entity_poly.type
_entity_poly.pdbx_seq_one_letter_code
_entity_poly.pdbx_strand_id
1 'polypeptide(L)'
;CCSPLAPGSLAQEARLIEDLFSNYDKLSRPVKSINDIIEVKLKLTLTNLISLKEREETLTTNVWILITWDDYRLTWNESDYGGIDVVRVPHHMVWLPDIVLENNIDGQFDVAYYANVLVYSSGYMYWLPPAIFRSTCSVDVKYFPFDWQNCSLVFRSKTYNAKEVDLQLALDDDNLYKVEWVDIDPEAFTENGEWAIKHRPAKKVINKAYTAEDLEYQEIRFYLIIQRKPLFYIINVIVPCVLISSLVVLVYFLPAKAGGQKCTVSISVLLAQTVFLFLIAQSVPETSLSVPLIGKYLIFVMLVSTLIVLSCVIVLNVSLRTPSTHNLTASVKHMLLEVLPRYLHMEIAPCDEVEDTPRERRRSSLGIMLKAEEYILKKPRSELMFEKQRDRHGISRAHRGKR
;
A
#
# COMPACT_ATOMS: atom_id res chain seq x y z
N CYS A 1 15.06 -39.94 -30.19
CA CYS A 1 15.67 -39.64 -31.49
C CYS A 1 16.55 -38.40 -31.36
N CYS A 2 17.80 -38.57 -30.92
CA CYS A 2 18.80 -37.51 -31.02
C CYS A 2 19.72 -37.90 -32.16
N SER A 3 19.65 -37.17 -33.27
CA SER A 3 20.63 -37.30 -34.35
C SER A 3 22.01 -36.92 -33.81
N PRO A 4 23.09 -37.63 -34.19
CA PRO A 4 24.43 -37.27 -33.76
C PRO A 4 24.83 -35.95 -34.44
N LEU A 5 25.17 -34.93 -33.66
CA LEU A 5 25.78 -33.69 -34.18
C LEU A 5 27.06 -34.07 -34.95
N ALA A 6 27.07 -33.77 -36.23
CA ALA A 6 28.22 -34.01 -37.09
C ALA A 6 29.41 -33.17 -36.58
N PRO A 7 30.61 -33.73 -36.41
CA PRO A 7 31.81 -33.01 -35.93
C PRO A 7 32.27 -31.84 -36.82
N GLY A 8 31.57 -31.55 -37.93
CA GLY A 8 31.80 -30.39 -38.80
C GLY A 8 30.90 -29.17 -38.54
N SER A 9 29.83 -29.28 -37.73
CA SER A 9 28.86 -28.17 -37.59
C SER A 9 29.44 -26.95 -36.85
N LEU A 10 30.25 -27.16 -35.80
CA LEU A 10 30.90 -26.08 -35.05
C LEU A 10 31.93 -25.31 -35.88
N ALA A 11 32.66 -26.02 -36.76
CA ALA A 11 33.59 -25.38 -37.69
C ALA A 11 32.85 -24.56 -38.76
N GLN A 12 31.66 -24.99 -39.18
CA GLN A 12 30.83 -24.27 -40.13
C GLN A 12 30.14 -23.05 -39.53
N GLU A 13 29.69 -23.12 -38.27
CA GLU A 13 29.14 -21.96 -37.56
C GLU A 13 30.20 -20.87 -37.35
N ALA A 14 31.41 -21.26 -36.93
CA ALA A 14 32.52 -20.31 -36.78
C ALA A 14 32.89 -19.63 -38.11
N ARG A 15 32.96 -20.41 -39.20
CA ARG A 15 33.20 -19.89 -40.54
C ARG A 15 32.08 -18.95 -41.01
N LEU A 16 30.82 -19.32 -40.77
CA LEU A 16 29.67 -18.47 -41.10
C LEU A 16 29.75 -17.12 -40.39
N ILE A 17 30.06 -17.11 -39.09
CA ILE A 17 30.21 -15.87 -38.33
C ILE A 17 31.37 -15.03 -38.89
N GLU A 18 32.51 -15.63 -39.24
CA GLU A 18 33.62 -14.91 -39.85
C GLU A 18 33.23 -14.29 -41.21
N ASP A 19 32.54 -15.06 -42.06
CA ASP A 19 32.07 -14.61 -43.37
C ASP A 19 31.06 -13.45 -43.24
N LEU A 20 30.08 -13.56 -42.33
CA LEU A 20 29.04 -12.54 -42.08
C LEU A 20 29.62 -11.22 -41.53
N PHE A 21 30.56 -11.29 -40.59
CA PHE A 21 31.05 -10.11 -39.86
C PHE A 21 32.32 -9.48 -40.44
N SER A 22 32.94 -10.08 -41.46
CA SER A 22 34.16 -9.58 -42.10
C SER A 22 34.08 -8.12 -42.58
N ASN A 23 32.92 -7.70 -43.10
CA ASN A 23 32.66 -6.34 -43.62
C ASN A 23 31.39 -5.71 -43.03
N TYR A 24 30.94 -6.19 -41.87
CA TYR A 24 29.72 -5.70 -41.25
C TYR A 24 29.99 -4.43 -40.44
N ASP A 25 29.30 -3.34 -40.79
CA ASP A 25 29.28 -2.12 -39.99
C ASP A 25 27.99 -2.02 -39.16
N LYS A 26 28.14 -2.08 -37.85
CA LYS A 26 27.04 -1.99 -36.88
C LYS A 26 26.51 -0.57 -36.67
N LEU A 27 27.24 0.46 -37.09
CA LEU A 27 26.83 1.86 -36.89
C LEU A 27 25.82 2.30 -37.96
N SER A 28 25.84 1.65 -39.12
CA SER A 28 24.90 1.91 -40.20
C SER A 28 23.60 1.10 -40.05
N ARG A 29 22.48 1.80 -40.25
CA ARG A 29 21.14 1.21 -40.32
C ARG A 29 21.08 0.15 -41.43
N PRO A 30 20.47 -1.02 -41.20
CA PRO A 30 20.35 -2.09 -42.20
C PRO A 30 19.32 -1.81 -43.30
N VAL A 31 19.58 -0.79 -44.13
CA VAL A 31 18.71 -0.39 -45.24
C VAL A 31 19.43 -0.47 -46.58
N LYS A 32 18.70 -0.83 -47.65
CA LYS A 32 19.27 -0.89 -49.01
C LYS A 32 19.37 0.50 -49.64
N SER A 33 18.38 1.36 -49.35
CA SER A 33 18.34 2.77 -49.74
C SER A 33 18.20 3.66 -48.51
N ILE A 34 18.71 4.89 -48.58
CA ILE A 34 18.66 5.87 -47.49
C ILE A 34 17.21 6.22 -47.08
N ASN A 35 16.28 6.14 -48.03
CA ASN A 35 14.87 6.44 -47.83
C ASN A 35 14.05 5.24 -47.33
N ASP A 36 14.66 4.06 -47.20
CA ASP A 36 13.95 2.89 -46.68
C ASP A 36 13.77 3.01 -45.16
N ILE A 37 12.63 2.54 -44.69
CA ILE A 37 12.23 2.58 -43.28
C ILE A 37 12.41 1.19 -42.70
N ILE A 38 13.07 1.09 -41.54
CA ILE A 38 13.19 -0.18 -40.82
C ILE A 38 11.95 -0.38 -39.96
N GLU A 39 11.22 -1.46 -40.17
CA GLU A 39 10.15 -1.85 -39.27
C GLU A 39 10.73 -2.57 -38.05
N VAL A 40 10.50 -2.02 -36.86
CA VAL A 40 10.90 -2.63 -35.59
C VAL A 40 9.65 -3.02 -34.84
N LYS A 41 9.50 -4.31 -34.58
CA LYS A 41 8.33 -4.87 -33.89
C LYS A 41 8.66 -5.11 -32.42
N LEU A 42 7.74 -4.69 -31.55
CA LEU A 42 7.87 -4.79 -30.10
C LEU A 42 6.75 -5.66 -29.51
N LYS A 43 7.12 -6.60 -28.64
CA LYS A 43 6.20 -7.31 -27.76
C LYS A 43 6.76 -7.27 -26.35
N LEU A 44 5.88 -7.05 -25.37
CA LEU A 44 6.27 -6.97 -23.98
C LEU A 44 5.66 -8.16 -23.24
N THR A 45 6.49 -8.92 -22.53
CA THR A 45 6.05 -10.04 -21.71
C THR A 45 6.33 -9.71 -20.25
N LEU A 46 5.29 -9.63 -19.43
CA LEU A 46 5.39 -9.33 -18.01
C LEU A 46 5.61 -10.63 -17.21
N THR A 47 6.71 -10.68 -16.46
CA THR A 47 6.99 -11.82 -15.56
C THR A 47 6.56 -11.53 -14.13
N ASN A 48 6.79 -10.31 -13.65
CA ASN A 48 6.39 -9.93 -12.31
C ASN A 48 6.07 -8.43 -12.22
N LEU A 49 4.95 -8.11 -11.57
CA LEU A 49 4.68 -6.76 -11.08
C LEU A 49 5.28 -6.64 -9.69
N ILE A 50 6.45 -6.03 -9.57
CA ILE A 50 7.22 -5.98 -8.33
C ILE A 50 6.52 -5.11 -7.29
N SER A 51 6.26 -3.84 -7.61
CA SER A 51 5.61 -2.90 -6.70
C SER A 51 5.12 -1.66 -7.40
N LEU A 52 4.01 -1.10 -6.92
CA LEU A 52 3.63 0.30 -7.17
C LEU A 52 3.83 1.07 -5.86
N LYS A 53 4.75 2.03 -5.85
CA LYS A 53 4.97 2.91 -4.70
C LYS A 53 4.18 4.19 -4.89
N GLU A 54 3.09 4.37 -4.14
CA GLU A 54 2.16 5.49 -4.33
C GLU A 54 2.77 6.84 -3.95
N ARG A 55 3.65 6.88 -2.94
CA ARG A 55 4.32 8.12 -2.50
C ARG A 55 5.37 8.61 -3.51
N GLU A 56 6.02 7.68 -4.20
CA GLU A 56 7.04 7.98 -5.20
C GLU A 56 6.44 8.07 -6.62
N GLU A 57 5.15 7.71 -6.80
CA GLU A 57 4.50 7.56 -8.11
C GLU A 57 5.30 6.66 -9.08
N THR A 58 5.90 5.60 -8.53
CA THR A 58 6.82 4.70 -9.24
C THR A 58 6.24 3.31 -9.38
N LEU A 59 6.06 2.85 -10.61
CA LEU A 59 5.75 1.45 -10.92
C LEU A 59 7.04 0.70 -11.27
N THR A 60 7.32 -0.39 -10.57
CA THR A 60 8.44 -1.30 -10.86
C THR A 60 7.92 -2.61 -11.46
N THR A 61 8.37 -2.96 -12.65
CA THR A 61 7.98 -4.18 -13.37
C THR A 61 9.21 -4.96 -13.84
N ASN A 62 9.11 -6.29 -13.81
CA ASN A 62 10.08 -7.19 -14.43
C ASN A 62 9.47 -7.74 -15.72
N VAL A 63 10.11 -7.44 -16.84
CA VAL A 63 9.58 -7.73 -18.18
C VAL A 63 10.65 -8.30 -19.08
N TRP A 64 10.22 -9.03 -20.09
CA TRP A 64 11.03 -9.40 -21.23
C TRP A 64 10.52 -8.56 -22.40
N ILE A 65 11.41 -7.82 -23.05
CA ILE A 65 11.06 -7.01 -24.21
C ILE A 65 11.53 -7.73 -25.46
N LEU A 66 10.60 -8.20 -26.27
CA LEU A 66 10.89 -8.76 -27.57
C LEU A 66 11.02 -7.62 -28.57
N ILE A 67 12.18 -7.54 -29.21
CA ILE A 67 12.47 -6.60 -30.29
C ILE A 67 12.92 -7.41 -31.49
N THR A 68 12.21 -7.23 -32.62
CA THR A 68 12.52 -7.95 -33.86
C THR A 68 12.56 -6.99 -35.03
N TRP A 69 13.53 -7.17 -35.90
CA TRP A 69 13.75 -6.37 -37.12
C TRP A 69 14.42 -7.25 -38.17
N ASP A 70 14.56 -6.75 -39.40
CA ASP A 70 15.26 -7.46 -40.47
C ASP A 70 16.59 -6.78 -40.81
N ASP A 71 17.67 -7.55 -40.95
CA ASP A 71 18.96 -7.07 -41.46
C ASP A 71 19.36 -7.87 -42.71
N TYR A 72 19.20 -7.26 -43.88
CA TYR A 72 19.49 -7.90 -45.17
C TYR A 72 20.97 -8.29 -45.33
N ARG A 73 21.89 -7.67 -44.58
CA ARG A 73 23.34 -7.93 -44.66
C ARG A 73 23.71 -9.23 -43.95
N LEU A 74 22.88 -9.66 -42.99
CA LEU A 74 23.08 -10.88 -42.21
C LEU A 74 22.22 -12.03 -42.76
N THR A 75 22.22 -12.20 -44.07
CA THR A 75 21.49 -13.26 -44.77
C THR A 75 22.47 -14.30 -45.32
N TRP A 76 22.12 -15.58 -45.24
CA TRP A 76 22.92 -16.65 -45.83
C TRP A 76 22.04 -17.80 -46.31
N ASN A 77 22.61 -18.66 -47.15
CA ASN A 77 21.95 -19.87 -47.60
C ASN A 77 22.34 -21.03 -46.69
N GLU A 78 21.35 -21.68 -46.07
CA GLU A 78 21.56 -22.78 -45.13
C GLU A 78 22.35 -23.94 -45.74
N SER A 79 22.16 -24.21 -47.04
CA SER A 79 22.85 -25.31 -47.74
C SER A 79 24.37 -25.19 -47.73
N ASP A 80 24.88 -23.96 -47.68
CA ASP A 80 26.32 -23.66 -47.84
C ASP A 80 27.09 -23.83 -46.51
N TYR A 81 26.36 -23.79 -45.38
CA TYR A 81 26.90 -23.86 -44.02
C TYR A 81 26.35 -25.04 -43.22
N GLY A 82 25.96 -26.13 -43.91
CA GLY A 82 25.56 -27.38 -43.25
C GLY A 82 24.18 -27.37 -42.62
N GLY A 83 23.26 -26.56 -43.13
CA GLY A 83 21.88 -26.48 -42.67
C GLY A 83 21.69 -25.61 -41.42
N ILE A 84 22.60 -24.67 -41.16
CA ILE A 84 22.47 -23.74 -40.02
C ILE A 84 21.40 -22.69 -40.36
N ASP A 85 20.25 -22.79 -39.72
CA ASP A 85 19.16 -21.81 -39.81
C ASP A 85 19.36 -20.61 -38.85
N VAL A 86 19.89 -20.85 -37.65
CA VAL A 86 20.01 -19.82 -36.61
C VAL A 86 21.39 -19.77 -35.97
N VAL A 87 21.92 -18.56 -35.78
CA VAL A 87 23.16 -18.30 -35.04
C VAL A 87 22.94 -17.34 -33.88
N ARG A 88 23.74 -17.47 -32.83
CA ARG A 88 23.68 -16.63 -31.62
C ARG A 88 24.84 -15.65 -31.61
N VAL A 89 24.55 -14.37 -31.80
CA VAL A 89 25.58 -13.33 -31.87
C VAL A 89 25.46 -12.38 -30.67
N PRO A 90 26.58 -11.98 -30.04
CA PRO A 90 26.55 -10.94 -29.01
C PRO A 90 25.93 -9.63 -29.52
N HIS A 91 25.05 -9.02 -28.72
CA HIS A 91 24.32 -7.80 -29.07
C HIS A 91 25.19 -6.63 -29.55
N HIS A 92 26.44 -6.54 -29.10
CA HIS A 92 27.35 -5.42 -29.43
C HIS A 92 28.05 -5.58 -30.79
N MET A 93 27.89 -6.72 -31.47
CA MET A 93 28.46 -6.98 -32.80
C MET A 93 27.49 -6.62 -33.94
N VAL A 94 26.20 -6.53 -33.65
CA VAL A 94 25.14 -6.23 -34.63
C VAL A 94 24.62 -4.79 -34.45
N TRP A 95 24.01 -4.23 -35.49
CA TRP A 95 23.19 -3.02 -35.34
C TRP A 95 21.99 -3.35 -34.45
N LEU A 96 21.70 -2.48 -33.49
CA LEU A 96 20.65 -2.67 -32.50
C LEU A 96 19.77 -1.41 -32.49
N PRO A 97 18.44 -1.54 -32.62
CA PRO A 97 17.55 -0.38 -32.50
C PRO A 97 17.58 0.17 -31.06
N ASP A 98 17.69 1.49 -30.93
CA ASP A 98 17.84 2.20 -29.67
C ASP A 98 16.48 2.52 -29.03
N ILE A 99 15.75 1.46 -28.67
CA ILE A 99 14.46 1.59 -27.99
C ILE A 99 14.67 1.86 -26.51
N VAL A 100 14.09 2.94 -26.01
CA VAL A 100 14.16 3.36 -24.60
C VAL A 100 12.78 3.55 -24.00
N LEU A 101 12.69 3.35 -22.68
CA LEU A 101 11.53 3.74 -21.88
C LEU A 101 11.61 5.23 -21.59
N GLU A 102 10.73 6.04 -22.19
CA GLU A 102 10.73 7.50 -22.04
C GLU A 102 10.37 7.91 -20.61
N ASN A 103 9.33 7.31 -20.05
CA ASN A 103 8.81 7.68 -18.73
C ASN A 103 9.53 6.98 -17.57
N ASN A 104 10.84 6.79 -17.68
CA ASN A 104 11.70 6.15 -16.69
C ASN A 104 12.15 7.14 -15.60
N ILE A 105 12.22 6.69 -14.33
CA ILE A 105 12.64 7.52 -13.18
C ILE A 105 14.13 7.36 -12.86
N ASP A 106 14.71 6.19 -13.11
CA ASP A 106 16.05 5.84 -12.61
C ASP A 106 17.21 6.51 -13.39
N GLY A 107 16.93 7.13 -14.53
CA GLY A 107 17.96 7.68 -15.42
C GLY A 107 18.83 6.61 -16.13
N GLN A 108 18.62 5.33 -15.82
CA GLN A 108 19.24 4.19 -16.50
C GLN A 108 18.26 3.60 -17.51
N PHE A 109 18.48 3.89 -18.79
CA PHE A 109 17.62 3.49 -19.91
C PHE A 109 17.97 2.13 -20.51
N ASP A 110 19.00 1.48 -19.96
CA ASP A 110 19.53 0.20 -20.44
C ASP A 110 18.71 -0.98 -19.91
N VAL A 111 18.74 -2.09 -20.66
CA VAL A 111 18.17 -3.37 -20.23
C VAL A 111 18.98 -3.98 -19.08
N ALA A 112 18.34 -4.85 -18.27
CA ALA A 112 18.99 -5.43 -17.09
C ALA A 112 20.08 -6.47 -17.48
N TYR A 113 19.87 -7.18 -18.58
CA TYR A 113 20.86 -8.10 -19.14
C TYR A 113 20.83 -8.04 -20.67
N TYR A 114 21.99 -7.75 -21.25
CA TYR A 114 22.16 -7.76 -22.70
C TYR A 114 22.38 -9.20 -23.19
N ALA A 115 21.28 -9.89 -23.48
CA ALA A 115 21.30 -11.22 -24.07
C ALA A 115 21.85 -11.18 -25.51
N ASN A 116 22.33 -12.34 -25.98
CA ASN A 116 22.68 -12.52 -27.39
C ASN A 116 21.45 -12.36 -28.28
N VAL A 117 21.68 -11.88 -29.50
CA VAL A 117 20.67 -11.77 -30.55
C VAL A 117 20.67 -13.06 -31.35
N LEU A 118 19.48 -13.58 -31.62
CA LEU A 118 19.29 -14.69 -32.56
C LEU A 118 19.15 -14.11 -33.96
N VAL A 119 20.01 -14.58 -34.86
CA VAL A 119 19.99 -14.22 -36.27
C VAL A 119 19.54 -15.44 -37.05
N TYR A 120 18.50 -15.31 -37.85
CA TYR A 120 18.02 -16.37 -38.75
C TYR A 120 18.61 -16.20 -40.15
N SER A 121 18.66 -17.30 -40.91
CA SER A 121 19.21 -17.36 -42.28
C SER A 121 18.56 -16.35 -43.24
N SER A 122 17.29 -16.03 -43.00
CA SER A 122 16.49 -15.03 -43.70
C SER A 122 16.89 -13.57 -43.44
N GLY A 123 17.78 -13.32 -42.47
CA GLY A 123 18.12 -11.98 -41.97
C GLY A 123 17.16 -11.48 -40.89
N TYR A 124 16.20 -12.29 -40.46
CA TYR A 124 15.31 -11.96 -39.36
C TYR A 124 16.08 -11.96 -38.03
N MET A 125 15.99 -10.85 -37.32
CA MET A 125 16.70 -10.60 -36.06
C MET A 125 15.72 -10.73 -34.90
N TYR A 126 16.08 -11.51 -33.89
CA TYR A 126 15.27 -11.71 -32.70
C TYR A 126 16.09 -11.42 -31.44
N TRP A 127 15.67 -10.41 -30.68
CA TRP A 127 16.33 -10.02 -29.44
C TRP A 127 15.32 -9.96 -28.30
N LEU A 128 15.61 -10.68 -27.21
CA LEU A 128 14.71 -10.80 -26.07
C LEU A 128 15.47 -10.62 -24.74
N PRO A 129 15.94 -9.40 -24.43
CA PRO A 129 16.57 -9.10 -23.15
C PRO A 129 15.54 -8.99 -22.02
N PRO A 130 15.86 -9.48 -20.80
CA PRO A 130 15.10 -9.15 -19.60
C PRO A 130 15.44 -7.73 -19.12
N ALA A 131 14.43 -7.01 -18.62
CA ALA A 131 14.56 -5.65 -18.12
C ALA A 131 13.70 -5.44 -16.86
N ILE A 132 14.23 -4.64 -15.94
CA ILE A 132 13.49 -4.15 -14.78
C ILE A 132 13.24 -2.67 -15.01
N PHE A 133 11.99 -2.31 -15.29
CA PHE A 133 11.63 -0.93 -15.57
C PHE A 133 11.01 -0.25 -14.35
N ARG A 134 11.45 0.98 -14.07
CA ARG A 134 10.87 1.88 -13.07
C ARG A 134 10.23 3.07 -13.77
N SER A 135 8.94 2.94 -14.08
CA SER A 135 8.19 3.96 -14.81
C SER A 135 7.44 4.90 -13.88
N THR A 136 7.32 6.16 -14.27
CA THR A 136 6.37 7.11 -13.67
C THR A 136 4.94 6.66 -13.93
N CYS A 137 4.13 6.63 -12.88
CA CYS A 137 2.70 6.35 -12.94
C CYS A 137 1.97 7.25 -11.95
N SER A 138 1.10 8.13 -12.46
CA SER A 138 0.27 8.97 -11.60
C SER A 138 -0.79 8.12 -10.91
N VAL A 139 -0.85 8.22 -9.58
CA VAL A 139 -1.71 7.37 -8.74
C VAL A 139 -2.91 8.17 -8.25
N ASP A 140 -4.12 7.69 -8.51
CA ASP A 140 -5.36 8.25 -7.93
C ASP A 140 -5.75 7.50 -6.66
N VAL A 141 -5.59 8.17 -5.51
CA VAL A 141 -5.88 7.63 -4.18
C VAL A 141 -7.30 7.93 -3.68
N LYS A 142 -8.16 8.53 -4.51
CA LYS A 142 -9.52 8.95 -4.11
C LYS A 142 -10.36 7.80 -3.51
N TYR A 143 -10.26 6.59 -4.08
CA TYR A 143 -11.05 5.42 -3.67
C TYR A 143 -10.26 4.39 -2.85
N PHE A 144 -9.07 4.74 -2.37
CA PHE A 144 -8.26 3.85 -1.55
C PHE A 144 -9.05 3.31 -0.33
N PRO A 145 -8.98 2.00 -0.01
CA PRO A 145 -8.15 0.93 -0.62
C PRO A 145 -8.83 0.14 -1.76
N PHE A 146 -9.96 0.61 -2.27
CA PHE A 146 -10.72 -0.01 -3.38
C PHE A 146 -10.38 0.64 -4.73
N ASP A 147 -9.15 1.12 -4.85
CA ASP A 147 -8.63 1.85 -5.99
C ASP A 147 -8.19 0.94 -7.13
N TRP A 148 -8.19 1.53 -8.33
CA TRP A 148 -7.57 0.98 -9.52
C TRP A 148 -6.65 2.05 -10.10
N GLN A 149 -5.52 1.61 -10.66
CA GLN A 149 -4.50 2.47 -11.22
C GLN A 149 -4.30 2.13 -12.68
N ASN A 150 -4.02 3.14 -13.50
CA ASN A 150 -3.75 3.00 -14.92
C ASN A 150 -2.34 3.50 -15.21
N CYS A 151 -1.38 2.58 -15.10
CA CYS A 151 0.01 2.89 -15.36
C CYS A 151 0.37 2.60 -16.82
N SER A 152 1.33 3.33 -17.36
CA SER A 152 1.82 3.12 -18.72
C SER A 152 3.33 2.96 -18.76
N LEU A 153 3.80 2.10 -19.65
CA LEU A 153 5.20 1.99 -20.08
C LEU A 153 5.27 2.54 -21.51
N VAL A 154 6.03 3.62 -21.71
CA VAL A 154 6.09 4.36 -22.99
C VAL A 154 7.45 4.11 -23.64
N PHE A 155 7.45 3.38 -24.76
CA PHE A 155 8.66 3.08 -25.52
C PHE A 155 8.77 3.95 -26.76
N ARG A 156 9.99 4.45 -27.00
CA ARG A 156 10.34 5.27 -28.17
C ARG A 156 11.76 4.96 -28.64
N SER A 157 12.03 5.24 -29.90
CA SER A 157 13.39 5.35 -30.43
C SER A 157 14.09 6.59 -29.84
N LYS A 158 15.35 6.44 -29.42
CA LYS A 158 16.10 7.56 -28.80
C LYS A 158 16.65 8.53 -29.84
N THR A 159 17.10 8.04 -31.00
CA THR A 159 17.79 8.86 -32.00
C THR A 159 17.12 8.86 -33.37
N TYR A 160 16.45 7.78 -33.78
CA TYR A 160 15.80 7.69 -35.08
C TYR A 160 14.37 8.22 -35.06
N ASN A 161 13.98 8.94 -36.12
CA ASN A 161 12.62 9.42 -36.33
C ASN A 161 11.74 8.39 -37.06
N ALA A 162 10.46 8.72 -37.27
CA ALA A 162 9.49 7.84 -37.91
C ALA A 162 9.69 7.60 -39.41
N LYS A 163 10.53 8.41 -40.07
CA LYS A 163 10.94 8.17 -41.46
C LYS A 163 12.13 7.23 -41.56
N GLU A 164 12.78 6.90 -40.45
CA GLU A 164 13.96 6.03 -40.43
C GLU A 164 13.67 4.67 -39.81
N VAL A 165 12.93 4.68 -38.71
CA VAL A 165 12.51 3.49 -37.95
C VAL A 165 11.02 3.61 -37.69
N ASP A 166 10.22 2.63 -38.13
CA ASP A 166 8.80 2.54 -37.84
C ASP A 166 8.55 1.54 -36.71
N LEU A 167 8.03 2.01 -35.58
CA LEU A 167 7.74 1.15 -34.44
C LEU A 167 6.37 0.49 -34.63
N GLN A 168 6.30 -0.83 -34.53
CA GLN A 168 5.07 -1.59 -34.65
C GLN A 168 4.92 -2.55 -33.46
N LEU A 169 3.69 -2.95 -33.17
CA LEU A 169 3.45 -4.06 -32.24
C LEU A 169 3.77 -5.37 -32.97
N ALA A 170 4.38 -6.33 -32.26
CA ALA A 170 4.65 -7.64 -32.85
C ALA A 170 3.35 -8.35 -33.22
N LEU A 171 3.48 -9.26 -34.20
CA LEU A 171 2.39 -10.15 -34.58
C LEU A 171 2.35 -11.35 -33.63
N ASP A 172 1.20 -12.00 -33.57
CA ASP A 172 1.04 -13.27 -32.85
C ASP A 172 1.91 -14.37 -33.49
N ASP A 173 2.09 -15.50 -32.80
CA ASP A 173 2.98 -16.58 -33.25
C ASP A 173 2.58 -17.15 -34.64
N ASP A 174 1.29 -17.12 -34.98
CA ASP A 174 0.75 -17.49 -36.30
C ASP A 174 0.82 -16.35 -37.35
N ASN A 175 1.41 -15.21 -37.01
CA ASN A 175 1.46 -13.97 -37.80
C ASN A 175 0.08 -13.43 -38.27
N LEU A 176 -1.00 -13.84 -37.62
CA LEU A 176 -2.37 -13.58 -38.09
C LEU A 176 -2.92 -12.19 -37.68
N TYR A 177 -2.53 -11.70 -36.49
CA TYR A 177 -2.99 -10.41 -35.95
C TYR A 177 -1.90 -9.76 -35.08
N LYS A 178 -2.04 -8.45 -34.81
CA LYS A 178 -1.11 -7.70 -33.95
C LYS A 178 -1.40 -7.98 -32.48
N VAL A 179 -0.36 -8.21 -31.68
CA VAL A 179 -0.46 -8.40 -30.23
C VAL A 179 -0.69 -7.05 -29.57
N GLU A 180 -1.96 -6.70 -29.36
CA GLU A 180 -2.40 -5.44 -28.75
C GLU A 180 -2.51 -5.54 -27.21
N TRP A 181 -1.70 -6.38 -26.59
CA TRP A 181 -1.63 -6.52 -25.13
C TRP A 181 -0.23 -6.87 -24.64
N VAL A 182 0.05 -6.55 -23.38
CA VAL A 182 1.22 -7.07 -22.67
C VAL A 182 1.00 -8.56 -22.45
N ASP A 183 1.92 -9.40 -22.89
CA ASP A 183 1.85 -10.85 -22.70
C ASP A 183 2.19 -11.24 -21.26
N ILE A 184 1.67 -12.36 -20.78
CA ILE A 184 1.91 -12.88 -19.43
C ILE A 184 2.09 -14.36 -19.62
N ASP A 185 3.32 -14.82 -19.38
CA ASP A 185 3.64 -16.23 -19.40
C ASP A 185 3.05 -16.87 -18.13
N PRO A 186 2.07 -17.79 -18.24
CA PRO A 186 1.42 -18.39 -17.08
C PRO A 186 2.38 -19.25 -16.23
N GLU A 187 3.48 -19.75 -16.79
CA GLU A 187 4.45 -20.58 -16.07
C GLU A 187 5.47 -19.72 -15.30
N ALA A 188 5.89 -18.59 -15.89
CA ALA A 188 6.85 -17.68 -15.28
C ALA A 188 6.22 -16.58 -14.42
N PHE A 189 4.90 -16.35 -14.55
CA PHE A 189 4.23 -15.25 -13.88
C PHE A 189 3.92 -15.54 -12.41
N THR A 190 4.47 -14.71 -11.54
CA THR A 190 4.13 -14.72 -10.11
C THR A 190 3.10 -13.63 -9.82
N GLU A 191 1.90 -14.03 -9.39
CA GLU A 191 0.88 -13.08 -8.96
C GLU A 191 1.36 -12.21 -7.78
N ASN A 192 1.14 -10.90 -7.89
CA ASN A 192 1.39 -9.99 -6.79
C ASN A 192 0.32 -10.15 -5.68
N GLY A 193 0.76 -10.16 -4.43
CA GLY A 193 -0.10 -10.26 -3.25
C GLY A 193 -0.97 -9.03 -2.99
N GLU A 194 -0.58 -7.85 -3.50
CA GLU A 194 -1.27 -6.58 -3.28
C GLU A 194 -2.09 -6.11 -4.48
N TRP A 195 -1.61 -6.38 -5.71
CA TRP A 195 -2.21 -5.87 -6.94
C TRP A 195 -2.68 -7.01 -7.85
N ALA A 196 -3.87 -6.86 -8.43
CA ALA A 196 -4.40 -7.74 -9.46
C ALA A 196 -4.42 -7.02 -10.81
N ILE A 197 -3.86 -7.63 -11.85
CA ILE A 197 -3.89 -7.08 -13.21
C ILE A 197 -5.28 -7.35 -13.80
N LYS A 198 -6.00 -6.30 -14.21
CA LYS A 198 -7.34 -6.41 -14.81
C LYS A 198 -7.29 -6.30 -16.33
N HIS A 199 -6.62 -5.27 -16.84
CA HIS A 199 -6.45 -5.06 -18.26
C HIS A 199 -5.01 -4.69 -18.56
N ARG A 200 -4.55 -5.10 -19.75
CA ARG A 200 -3.15 -4.96 -20.15
C ARG A 200 -2.98 -4.57 -21.64
N PRO A 201 -3.68 -3.55 -22.17
CA PRO A 201 -3.65 -3.27 -23.60
C PRO A 201 -2.32 -2.62 -24.04
N ALA A 202 -1.92 -2.88 -25.28
CA ALA A 202 -0.77 -2.28 -25.95
C ALA A 202 -1.24 -1.53 -27.19
N LYS A 203 -0.72 -0.32 -27.44
CA LYS A 203 -1.12 0.50 -28.59
C LYS A 203 0.07 1.26 -29.15
N LYS A 204 0.13 1.35 -30.49
CA LYS A 204 0.92 2.38 -31.18
C LYS A 204 0.17 3.70 -31.11
N VAL A 205 0.84 4.73 -30.59
CA VAL A 205 0.28 6.07 -30.47
C VAL A 205 1.04 6.98 -31.44
N ILE A 206 0.30 7.73 -32.25
CA ILE A 206 0.84 8.74 -33.15
C ILE A 206 0.42 10.11 -32.63
N ASN A 207 1.39 10.94 -32.29
CA ASN A 207 1.13 12.28 -31.80
C ASN A 207 1.02 13.26 -32.98
N LYS A 208 -0.21 13.61 -33.34
CA LYS A 208 -0.51 14.52 -34.46
C LYS A 208 -0.05 15.97 -34.23
N ALA A 209 0.38 16.32 -33.01
CA ALA A 209 0.94 17.64 -32.72
C ALA A 209 2.36 17.81 -33.30
N TYR A 210 3.06 16.70 -33.57
CA TYR A 210 4.41 16.67 -34.10
C TYR A 210 4.45 16.18 -35.54
N THR A 211 5.57 16.43 -36.23
CA THR A 211 5.82 15.96 -37.58
C THR A 211 6.58 14.63 -37.55
N ALA A 212 6.55 13.85 -38.64
CA ALA A 212 7.25 12.55 -38.70
C ALA A 212 8.79 12.63 -38.57
N GLU A 213 9.35 13.84 -38.57
CA GLU A 213 10.78 14.11 -38.35
C GLU A 213 11.11 14.28 -36.87
N ASP A 214 10.11 14.63 -36.05
CA ASP A 214 10.25 14.77 -34.61
C ASP A 214 10.23 13.38 -33.95
N LEU A 215 11.03 13.21 -32.88
CA LEU A 215 11.11 11.94 -32.15
C LEU A 215 9.79 11.64 -31.43
N GLU A 216 9.07 12.67 -31.00
CA GLU A 216 7.79 12.61 -30.28
C GLU A 216 6.60 12.17 -31.16
N TYR A 217 6.81 11.99 -32.46
CA TYR A 217 5.74 11.66 -33.41
C TYR A 217 5.11 10.29 -33.16
N GLN A 218 5.92 9.28 -32.81
CA GLN A 218 5.46 7.91 -32.59
C GLN A 218 6.00 7.33 -31.29
N GLU A 219 5.22 6.45 -30.71
CA GLU A 219 5.60 5.68 -29.53
C GLU A 219 4.72 4.42 -29.41
N ILE A 220 5.22 3.43 -28.69
CA ILE A 220 4.45 2.26 -28.29
C ILE A 220 4.15 2.38 -26.80
N ARG A 221 2.86 2.42 -26.45
CA ARG A 221 2.40 2.46 -25.06
C ARG A 221 1.83 1.12 -24.65
N PHE A 222 2.38 0.55 -23.59
CA PHE A 222 1.80 -0.58 -22.89
C PHE A 222 1.12 -0.07 -21.62
N TYR A 223 -0.18 -0.34 -21.49
CA TYR A 223 -0.96 0.06 -20.32
C TYR A 223 -1.14 -1.14 -19.39
N LEU A 224 -1.02 -0.89 -18.09
CA LEU A 224 -1.29 -1.83 -17.01
C LEU A 224 -2.36 -1.23 -16.11
N ILE A 225 -3.59 -1.74 -16.26
CA ILE A 225 -4.72 -1.39 -15.41
C ILE A 225 -4.78 -2.41 -14.28
N ILE A 226 -4.39 -1.97 -13.09
CA ILE A 226 -4.22 -2.80 -11.90
C ILE A 226 -5.21 -2.39 -10.82
N GLN A 227 -5.74 -3.35 -10.08
CA GLN A 227 -6.69 -3.15 -8.99
C GLN A 227 -6.09 -3.64 -7.68
N ARG A 228 -6.21 -2.86 -6.62
CA ARG A 228 -5.70 -3.25 -5.30
C ARG A 228 -6.56 -4.37 -4.70
N LYS A 229 -5.92 -5.32 -4.01
CA LYS A 229 -6.56 -6.34 -3.16
C LYS A 229 -6.79 -5.74 -1.76
N PRO A 230 -8.02 -5.33 -1.38
CA PRO A 230 -8.27 -4.48 -0.20
C PRO A 230 -8.25 -5.23 1.14
N LEU A 231 -8.07 -6.55 1.14
CA LEU A 231 -8.29 -7.43 2.30
C LEU A 231 -7.45 -7.04 3.52
N PHE A 232 -6.19 -6.65 3.30
CA PHE A 232 -5.30 -6.17 4.36
C PHE A 232 -5.89 -4.96 5.10
N TYR A 233 -6.37 -3.95 4.36
CA TYR A 233 -6.96 -2.75 4.93
C TYR A 233 -8.32 -3.03 5.58
N ILE A 234 -9.11 -3.94 5.02
CA ILE A 234 -10.40 -4.32 5.64
C ILE A 234 -10.15 -4.92 7.04
N ILE A 235 -9.25 -5.89 7.14
CA ILE A 235 -9.00 -6.62 8.40
C ILE A 235 -8.25 -5.76 9.42
N ASN A 236 -7.24 -5.00 9.00
CA ASN A 236 -6.35 -4.29 9.93
C ASN A 236 -6.76 -2.83 10.20
N VAL A 237 -7.60 -2.23 9.36
CA VAL A 237 -8.06 -0.84 9.52
C VAL A 237 -9.56 -0.79 9.79
N ILE A 238 -10.38 -1.31 8.87
CA ILE A 238 -11.84 -1.13 8.96
C ILE A 238 -12.44 -1.92 10.13
N VAL A 239 -12.10 -3.19 10.28
CA VAL A 239 -12.66 -4.06 11.35
C VAL A 239 -12.34 -3.51 12.76
N PRO A 240 -11.08 -3.16 13.11
CA PRO A 240 -10.77 -2.56 14.40
C PRO A 240 -11.51 -1.23 14.62
N CYS A 241 -11.61 -0.36 13.61
CA CYS A 241 -12.36 0.89 13.73
C CYS A 241 -13.83 0.66 14.06
N VAL A 242 -14.49 -0.28 13.38
CA VAL A 242 -15.91 -0.62 13.65
C VAL A 242 -16.09 -1.22 15.05
N LEU A 243 -15.21 -2.14 15.46
CA LEU A 243 -15.26 -2.72 16.79
C LEU A 243 -15.07 -1.66 17.88
N ILE A 244 -14.09 -0.77 17.72
CA ILE A 244 -13.81 0.30 18.66
C ILE A 244 -14.98 1.28 18.72
N SER A 245 -15.55 1.69 17.58
CA SER A 245 -16.75 2.52 17.55
C SER A 245 -17.94 1.86 18.26
N SER A 246 -18.09 0.53 18.20
CA SER A 246 -19.13 -0.19 18.93
C SER A 246 -18.93 -0.15 20.46
N LEU A 247 -17.67 -0.20 20.94
CA LEU A 247 -17.35 -0.14 22.37
C LEU A 247 -17.76 1.19 22.99
N VAL A 248 -17.72 2.29 22.23
CA VAL A 248 -18.21 3.60 22.67
C VAL A 248 -19.69 3.55 23.06
N VAL A 249 -20.51 2.95 22.22
CA VAL A 249 -21.96 2.90 22.44
C VAL A 249 -22.25 2.08 23.70
N LEU A 250 -21.45 1.04 23.95
CA LEU A 250 -21.54 0.24 25.17
C LEU A 250 -21.27 1.04 26.46
N VAL A 251 -20.45 2.10 26.40
CA VAL A 251 -20.17 2.98 27.56
C VAL A 251 -21.44 3.67 28.05
N TYR A 252 -22.38 4.05 27.15
CA TYR A 252 -23.65 4.67 27.54
C TYR A 252 -24.60 3.73 28.29
N PHE A 253 -24.46 2.42 28.09
CA PHE A 253 -25.24 1.42 28.83
C PHE A 253 -24.73 1.18 30.24
N LEU A 254 -23.55 1.69 30.62
CA LEU A 254 -23.01 1.52 31.96
C LEU A 254 -23.67 2.49 32.95
N PRO A 255 -24.45 2.03 33.94
CA PRO A 255 -25.13 2.94 34.86
C PRO A 255 -24.14 3.56 35.86
N ALA A 256 -24.10 4.89 35.92
CA ALA A 256 -23.20 5.73 36.73
C ALA A 256 -23.47 5.71 38.26
N LYS A 257 -23.92 4.58 38.83
CA LYS A 257 -24.21 4.49 40.28
C LYS A 257 -22.94 4.63 41.13
N ALA A 258 -22.87 5.73 41.89
CA ALA A 258 -22.19 6.04 43.17
C ALA A 258 -20.79 5.50 43.55
N GLY A 259 -20.13 4.65 42.74
CA GLY A 259 -18.90 3.95 43.12
C GLY A 259 -17.59 4.43 42.48
N GLY A 260 -17.61 5.44 41.60
CA GLY A 260 -16.43 6.02 40.93
C GLY A 260 -15.68 5.10 39.94
N GLN A 261 -15.59 3.81 40.22
CA GLN A 261 -14.84 2.80 39.45
C GLN A 261 -15.36 2.63 38.01
N LYS A 262 -16.67 2.81 37.79
CA LYS A 262 -17.27 2.78 36.45
C LYS A 262 -16.84 3.95 35.58
N CYS A 263 -16.71 5.14 36.17
CA CYS A 263 -16.29 6.34 35.46
C CYS A 263 -14.82 6.23 35.03
N THR A 264 -13.97 5.63 35.87
CA THR A 264 -12.58 5.33 35.54
C THR A 264 -12.49 4.36 34.35
N VAL A 265 -13.27 3.27 34.34
CA VAL A 265 -13.30 2.32 33.21
C VAL A 265 -13.77 2.99 31.92
N SER A 266 -14.83 3.80 31.98
CA SER A 266 -15.33 4.55 30.82
C SER A 266 -14.29 5.52 30.26
N ILE A 267 -13.60 6.27 31.12
CA ILE A 267 -12.53 7.19 30.69
C ILE A 267 -11.35 6.42 30.08
N SER A 268 -10.93 5.31 30.70
CA SER A 268 -9.82 4.50 30.20
C SER A 268 -10.12 3.88 28.82
N VAL A 269 -11.35 3.40 28.61
CA VAL A 269 -11.78 2.86 27.30
C VAL A 269 -11.81 3.95 26.24
N LEU A 270 -12.37 5.12 26.56
CA LEU A 270 -12.43 6.27 25.64
C LEU A 270 -11.05 6.81 25.27
N LEU A 271 -10.13 6.90 26.23
CA LEU A 271 -8.76 7.35 25.99
C LEU A 271 -8.01 6.35 25.11
N ALA A 272 -8.07 5.05 25.45
CA ALA A 272 -7.44 4.00 24.67
C ALA A 272 -7.96 4.00 23.23
N GLN A 273 -9.26 4.11 23.05
CA GLN A 273 -9.88 4.24 21.73
C GLN A 273 -9.34 5.43 20.93
N THR A 274 -9.26 6.61 21.54
CA THR A 274 -8.81 7.83 20.84
C THR A 274 -7.37 7.67 20.36
N VAL A 275 -6.52 7.04 21.20
CA VAL A 275 -5.13 6.70 20.84
C VAL A 275 -5.10 5.67 19.70
N PHE A 276 -5.85 4.58 19.79
CA PHE A 276 -5.89 3.56 18.73
C PHE A 276 -6.36 4.12 17.39
N LEU A 277 -7.43 4.93 17.38
CA LEU A 277 -7.94 5.55 16.17
C LEU A 277 -6.93 6.54 15.56
N PHE A 278 -6.22 7.29 16.41
CA PHE A 278 -5.16 8.19 15.97
C PHE A 278 -3.95 7.44 15.37
N LEU A 279 -3.51 6.34 16.00
CA LEU A 279 -2.44 5.50 15.47
C LEU A 279 -2.80 4.90 14.09
N ILE A 280 -4.04 4.48 13.90
CA ILE A 280 -4.55 3.99 12.62
C ILE A 280 -4.55 5.12 11.57
N ALA A 281 -4.97 6.33 11.93
CA ALA A 281 -4.95 7.48 11.03
C ALA A 281 -3.53 7.84 10.55
N GLN A 282 -2.52 7.70 11.41
CA GLN A 282 -1.11 7.91 11.03
C GLN A 282 -0.56 6.83 10.09
N SER A 283 -1.23 5.68 9.99
CA SER A 283 -0.81 4.57 9.12
C SER A 283 -1.29 4.74 7.67
N VAL A 284 -2.21 5.68 7.40
CA VAL A 284 -2.71 6.00 6.05
C VAL A 284 -1.72 6.93 5.35
N PRO A 285 -1.39 6.71 4.06
CA PRO A 285 -0.47 7.57 3.34
C PRO A 285 -0.96 9.03 3.29
N GLU A 286 -0.06 9.96 3.62
CA GLU A 286 -0.28 11.39 3.51
C GLU A 286 -0.15 11.81 2.03
N THR A 287 -1.28 12.06 1.37
CA THR A 287 -1.31 12.58 -0.01
C THR A 287 -2.08 13.90 -0.04
N SER A 288 -1.46 14.95 -0.61
CA SER A 288 -2.05 16.30 -0.67
C SER A 288 -2.97 16.52 -1.88
N LEU A 289 -2.83 15.73 -2.95
CA LEU A 289 -3.58 15.90 -4.20
C LEU A 289 -5.07 15.58 -4.04
N SER A 290 -5.40 14.55 -3.27
CA SER A 290 -6.77 14.23 -2.90
C SER A 290 -6.81 13.52 -1.55
N VAL A 291 -7.87 13.77 -0.77
CA VAL A 291 -8.10 13.08 0.51
C VAL A 291 -8.73 11.72 0.22
N PRO A 292 -8.06 10.60 0.58
CA PRO A 292 -8.58 9.24 0.36
C PRO A 292 -9.94 9.01 1.04
N LEU A 293 -10.75 8.10 0.50
CA LEU A 293 -12.03 7.72 1.10
C LEU A 293 -11.85 7.20 2.54
N ILE A 294 -10.84 6.37 2.79
CA ILE A 294 -10.51 5.90 4.14
C ILE A 294 -10.13 7.05 5.06
N GLY A 295 -9.42 8.07 4.56
CA GLY A 295 -9.05 9.27 5.33
C GLY A 295 -10.28 10.08 5.73
N LYS A 296 -11.22 10.29 4.80
CA LYS A 296 -12.51 10.94 5.09
C LYS A 296 -13.32 10.18 6.13
N TYR A 297 -13.36 8.85 6.03
CA TYR A 297 -13.99 7.99 7.01
C TYR A 297 -13.33 8.13 8.39
N LEU A 298 -12.01 8.04 8.48
CA LEU A 298 -11.28 8.17 9.75
C LEU A 298 -11.46 9.55 10.38
N ILE A 299 -11.42 10.63 9.60
CA ILE A 299 -11.69 11.99 10.09
C ILE A 299 -13.12 12.10 10.64
N PHE A 300 -14.10 11.55 9.93
CA PHE A 300 -15.48 11.50 10.41
C PHE A 300 -15.60 10.72 11.74
N VAL A 301 -15.00 9.54 11.81
CA VAL A 301 -14.99 8.72 13.04
C VAL A 301 -14.26 9.43 14.17
N MET A 302 -13.14 10.13 13.90
CA MET A 302 -12.43 10.93 14.90
C MET A 302 -13.31 12.07 15.43
N LEU A 303 -13.99 12.82 14.56
CA LEU A 303 -14.92 13.88 14.95
C LEU A 303 -16.10 13.36 15.79
N VAL A 304 -16.71 12.24 15.37
CA VAL A 304 -17.80 11.62 16.14
C VAL A 304 -17.27 11.13 17.49
N SER A 305 -16.09 10.50 17.51
CA SER A 305 -15.45 10.03 18.74
C SER A 305 -15.16 11.18 19.71
N THR A 306 -14.66 12.33 19.25
CA THR A 306 -14.42 13.49 20.13
C THR A 306 -15.72 14.06 20.70
N LEU A 307 -16.78 14.15 19.90
CA LEU A 307 -18.10 14.59 20.38
C LEU A 307 -18.68 13.64 21.42
N ILE A 308 -18.53 12.32 21.23
CA ILE A 308 -18.98 11.34 22.20
C ILE A 308 -18.17 11.42 23.49
N VAL A 309 -16.85 11.54 23.41
CA VAL A 309 -15.99 11.74 24.59
C VAL A 309 -16.43 12.98 25.37
N LEU A 310 -16.68 14.11 24.68
CA LEU A 310 -17.17 15.34 25.31
C LEU A 310 -18.53 15.13 25.99
N SER A 311 -19.47 14.48 25.31
CA SER A 311 -20.79 14.13 25.85
C SER A 311 -20.65 13.25 27.11
N CYS A 312 -19.79 12.23 27.09
CA CYS A 312 -19.53 11.37 28.24
C CYS A 312 -18.96 12.13 29.43
N VAL A 313 -18.03 13.07 29.19
CA VAL A 313 -17.50 13.95 30.25
C VAL A 313 -18.59 14.83 30.86
N ILE A 314 -19.51 15.35 30.05
CA ILE A 314 -20.66 16.14 30.53
C ILE A 314 -21.61 15.27 31.36
N VAL A 315 -21.98 14.07 30.88
CA VAL A 315 -22.84 13.12 31.61
C VAL A 315 -22.18 12.73 32.93
N LEU A 316 -20.87 12.47 32.91
CA LEU A 316 -20.10 12.18 34.12
C LEU A 316 -20.15 13.35 35.10
N ASN A 317 -19.86 14.58 34.65
CA ASN A 317 -19.93 15.78 35.48
C ASN A 317 -21.32 15.94 36.12
N VAL A 318 -22.39 15.78 35.33
CA VAL A 318 -23.77 15.83 35.84
C VAL A 318 -24.04 14.72 36.86
N SER A 319 -23.57 13.49 36.61
CA SER A 319 -23.76 12.35 37.54
C SER A 319 -23.05 12.51 38.88
N LEU A 320 -21.97 13.30 38.93
CA LEU A 320 -21.20 13.59 40.15
C LEU A 320 -21.74 14.80 40.92
N ARG A 321 -22.77 15.50 40.43
CA ARG A 321 -23.36 16.65 41.15
C ARG A 321 -24.10 16.18 42.39
N THR A 322 -23.73 16.76 43.52
CA THR A 322 -24.39 16.54 44.81
C THR A 322 -25.22 17.77 45.19
N PRO A 323 -26.31 17.60 45.99
CA PRO A 323 -27.18 18.71 46.41
C PRO A 323 -26.47 19.77 47.27
N SER A 324 -25.25 19.47 47.77
CA SER A 324 -24.41 20.40 48.50
C SER A 324 -23.64 21.41 47.63
N THR A 325 -23.47 21.14 46.33
CA THR A 325 -22.62 21.96 45.43
C THR A 325 -23.41 22.65 44.33
N HIS A 326 -24.54 22.10 43.90
CA HIS A 326 -25.35 22.66 42.82
C HIS A 326 -26.86 22.57 43.10
N ASN A 327 -27.57 23.69 42.90
CA ASN A 327 -29.03 23.73 42.83
C ASN A 327 -29.50 23.52 41.40
N LEU A 328 -30.52 22.66 41.21
CA LEU A 328 -31.04 22.30 39.89
C LEU A 328 -32.18 23.25 39.49
N THR A 329 -32.01 23.99 38.40
CA THR A 329 -33.01 24.97 37.92
C THR A 329 -34.31 24.28 37.52
N ALA A 330 -35.45 24.91 37.81
CA ALA A 330 -36.79 24.37 37.52
C ALA A 330 -36.97 23.96 36.04
N SER A 331 -36.43 24.72 35.10
CA SER A 331 -36.49 24.41 33.66
C SER A 331 -35.73 23.13 33.29
N VAL A 332 -34.56 22.90 33.92
CA VAL A 332 -33.75 21.70 33.69
C VAL A 332 -34.45 20.48 34.28
N LYS A 333 -35.10 20.63 35.44
CA LYS A 333 -35.91 19.59 36.09
C LYS A 333 -37.06 19.14 35.19
N HIS A 334 -37.84 20.10 34.66
CA HIS A 334 -38.97 19.81 33.77
C HIS A 334 -38.51 19.12 32.47
N MET A 335 -37.42 19.60 31.86
CA MET A 335 -36.89 19.02 30.62
C MET A 335 -36.35 17.59 30.81
N LEU A 336 -35.54 17.34 31.85
CA LEU A 336 -34.89 16.04 32.06
C LEU A 336 -35.78 15.00 32.75
N LEU A 337 -36.73 15.40 33.61
CA LEU A 337 -37.55 14.45 34.39
C LEU A 337 -38.98 14.28 33.85
N GLU A 338 -39.52 15.22 33.08
CA GLU A 338 -40.91 15.14 32.60
C GLU A 338 -41.01 14.99 31.08
N VAL A 339 -40.19 15.72 30.30
CA VAL A 339 -40.29 15.72 28.83
C VAL A 339 -39.45 14.59 28.21
N LEU A 340 -38.16 14.50 28.54
CA LEU A 340 -37.22 13.54 27.95
C LEU A 340 -37.57 12.06 28.25
N PRO A 341 -37.97 11.67 29.47
CA PRO A 341 -38.31 10.29 29.80
C PRO A 341 -39.59 9.81 29.11
N ARG A 342 -40.58 10.70 28.94
CA ARG A 342 -41.80 10.42 28.16
C ARG A 342 -41.48 10.21 26.69
N TYR A 343 -40.54 10.97 26.12
CA TYR A 343 -40.12 10.80 24.74
C TYR A 343 -39.30 9.52 24.51
N LEU A 344 -38.41 9.18 25.44
CA LEU A 344 -37.55 7.99 25.38
C LEU A 344 -38.23 6.70 25.89
N HIS A 345 -39.50 6.74 26.27
CA HIS A 345 -40.24 5.63 26.89
C HIS A 345 -39.51 4.99 28.09
N MET A 346 -38.89 5.82 28.93
CA MET A 346 -38.21 5.35 30.14
C MET A 346 -39.17 5.33 31.33
N GLU A 347 -39.27 4.19 32.01
CA GLU A 347 -39.96 4.11 33.31
C GLU A 347 -39.06 4.70 34.41
N ILE A 348 -39.44 5.86 34.91
CA ILE A 348 -38.83 6.42 36.12
C ILE A 348 -39.49 5.74 37.32
N ALA A 349 -38.77 4.82 37.96
CA ALA A 349 -39.17 4.34 39.27
C ALA A 349 -39.13 5.52 40.26
N PRO A 350 -40.19 5.76 41.06
CA PRO A 350 -40.14 6.76 42.11
C PRO A 350 -39.02 6.39 43.09
N CYS A 351 -38.23 7.39 43.50
CA CYS A 351 -37.30 7.20 44.60
C CYS A 351 -38.11 6.80 45.83
N ASP A 352 -37.80 5.64 46.43
CA ASP A 352 -38.34 5.30 47.74
C ASP A 352 -38.04 6.46 48.70
N GLU A 353 -39.10 7.04 49.26
CA GLU A 353 -39.03 8.05 50.30
C GLU A 353 -38.28 7.45 51.49
N VAL A 354 -37.00 7.79 51.63
CA VAL A 354 -36.31 7.58 52.90
C VAL A 354 -36.87 8.62 53.85
N GLU A 355 -37.75 8.19 54.76
CA GLU A 355 -38.28 9.00 55.86
C GLU A 355 -37.17 9.85 56.49
N ASP A 356 -37.35 11.17 56.45
CA ASP A 356 -36.55 12.16 57.17
C ASP A 356 -36.72 11.94 58.68
N THR A 357 -35.94 11.01 59.24
CA THR A 357 -35.62 11.04 60.66
C THR A 357 -34.40 11.96 60.83
N PRO A 358 -34.42 12.93 61.77
CA PRO A 358 -33.32 13.87 61.93
C PRO A 358 -32.09 13.12 62.46
N ARG A 359 -31.17 12.78 61.55
CA ARG A 359 -29.87 12.22 61.91
C ARG A 359 -29.07 13.30 62.64
N GLU A 360 -28.75 13.02 63.90
CA GLU A 360 -27.75 13.75 64.66
C GLU A 360 -26.50 13.99 63.80
N ARG A 361 -26.01 15.22 63.86
CA ARG A 361 -24.88 15.77 63.13
C ARG A 361 -23.61 14.93 63.40
N ARG A 362 -23.41 13.84 62.65
CA ARG A 362 -22.13 13.10 62.67
C ARG A 362 -21.03 14.04 62.19
N ARG A 363 -20.14 14.42 63.12
CA ARG A 363 -18.87 15.08 62.82
C ARG A 363 -18.20 14.34 61.66
N SER A 364 -17.86 15.11 60.63
CA SER A 364 -17.20 14.69 59.39
C SER A 364 -16.07 13.69 59.62
N SER A 365 -16.18 12.51 59.01
CA SER A 365 -15.13 11.50 58.88
C SER A 365 -13.91 11.98 58.09
N LEU A 366 -14.01 13.12 57.40
CA LEU A 366 -12.91 13.75 56.68
C LEU A 366 -11.77 14.18 57.61
N GLY A 367 -12.10 14.65 58.82
CA GLY A 367 -11.09 15.08 59.80
C GLY A 367 -10.27 13.92 60.37
N ILE A 368 -10.83 12.72 60.41
CA ILE A 368 -10.15 11.50 60.88
C ILE A 368 -9.30 10.92 59.74
N MET A 369 -9.81 10.93 58.50
CA MET A 369 -9.06 10.51 57.31
C MET A 369 -7.86 11.41 57.01
N LEU A 370 -8.02 12.73 57.10
CA LEU A 370 -6.91 13.68 56.91
C LEU A 370 -5.84 13.54 58.00
N LYS A 371 -6.25 13.30 59.26
CA LYS A 371 -5.29 12.98 60.34
C LYS A 371 -4.57 11.65 60.12
N ALA A 372 -5.24 10.65 59.55
CA ALA A 372 -4.64 9.36 59.24
C ALA A 372 -3.63 9.46 58.07
N GLU A 373 -3.95 10.22 57.03
CA GLU A 373 -3.00 10.52 55.94
C GLU A 373 -1.80 11.33 56.43
N GLU A 374 -2.02 12.34 57.27
CA GLU A 374 -0.92 13.13 57.85
C GLU A 374 -0.03 12.30 58.77
N TYR A 375 -0.61 11.33 59.51
CA TYR A 375 0.14 10.39 60.36
C TYR A 375 0.97 9.40 59.54
N ILE A 376 0.48 8.96 58.38
CA ILE A 376 1.19 8.06 57.46
C ILE A 376 2.34 8.78 56.74
N LEU A 377 2.20 10.08 56.46
CA LEU A 377 3.24 10.89 55.82
C LEU A 377 4.35 11.34 56.78
N LYS A 378 4.05 11.56 58.07
CA LYS A 378 5.04 12.02 59.06
C LYS A 378 5.88 10.90 59.68
N LYS A 379 5.45 9.64 59.62
CA LYS A 379 6.14 8.52 60.29
C LYS A 379 6.97 7.72 59.27
N PRO A 380 8.31 7.65 59.38
CA PRO A 380 9.12 6.88 58.45
C PRO A 380 8.76 5.39 58.51
N ARG A 381 8.71 4.75 57.33
CA ARG A 381 8.21 3.37 57.10
C ARG A 381 8.88 2.29 57.97
N SER A 382 10.08 2.57 58.50
CA SER A 382 10.79 1.70 59.45
C SER A 382 10.09 1.59 60.81
N GLU A 383 9.52 2.67 61.36
CA GLU A 383 8.85 2.63 62.67
C GLU A 383 7.52 1.87 62.63
N LEU A 384 6.78 1.96 61.53
CA LEU A 384 5.52 1.23 61.32
C LEU A 384 5.73 -0.29 61.23
N MET A 385 6.91 -0.75 60.78
CA MET A 385 7.27 -2.16 60.73
C MET A 385 7.61 -2.71 62.13
N PHE A 386 8.31 -1.93 62.97
CA PHE A 386 8.66 -2.32 64.34
C PHE A 386 7.44 -2.39 65.27
N GLU A 387 6.46 -1.49 65.09
CA GLU A 387 5.22 -1.50 65.87
C GLU A 387 4.37 -2.75 65.56
N LYS A 388 4.32 -3.14 64.28
CA LYS A 388 3.63 -4.37 63.83
C LYS A 388 4.35 -5.66 64.24
N GLN A 389 5.67 -5.63 64.43
CA GLN A 389 6.44 -6.73 65.01
C GLN A 389 6.27 -6.83 66.54
N ARG A 390 6.11 -5.70 67.24
CA ARG A 390 5.83 -5.65 68.68
C ARG A 390 4.49 -6.31 69.04
N ASP A 391 3.50 -6.17 68.18
CA ASP A 391 2.19 -6.83 68.36
C ASP A 391 2.19 -8.31 67.93
N ARG A 392 3.12 -8.74 67.07
CA ARG A 392 3.27 -10.15 66.64
C ARG A 392 4.07 -11.01 67.63
N HIS A 393 5.02 -10.43 68.37
CA HIS A 393 5.72 -11.12 69.45
C HIS A 393 5.16 -10.65 70.80
N GLY A 394 4.08 -11.30 71.24
CA GLY A 394 3.52 -11.10 72.57
C GLY A 394 4.56 -11.36 73.67
N ILE A 395 5.06 -10.29 74.28
CA ILE A 395 5.70 -10.34 75.59
C ILE A 395 4.72 -9.73 76.58
N SER A 396 3.81 -10.57 77.04
CA SER A 396 3.07 -10.36 78.28
C SER A 396 3.97 -10.78 79.44
N ARG A 397 4.22 -9.89 80.40
CA ARG A 397 4.50 -10.33 81.77
C ARG A 397 3.75 -9.44 82.76
N ALA A 398 2.67 -10.03 83.25
CA ALA A 398 1.99 -9.66 84.48
C ALA A 398 2.95 -9.67 85.68
N HIS A 399 2.80 -8.70 86.59
CA HIS A 399 2.94 -8.99 88.01
C HIS A 399 1.92 -8.20 88.84
N ARG A 400 1.09 -9.00 89.51
CA ARG A 400 0.12 -8.68 90.54
C ARG A 400 0.92 -8.50 91.85
N GLY A 401 0.71 -7.42 92.60
CA GLY A 401 1.39 -7.22 93.87
C GLY A 401 0.64 -6.27 94.81
N LYS A 402 -0.02 -6.85 95.81
CA LYS A 402 -0.65 -6.21 96.97
C LYS A 402 0.34 -5.31 97.73
N ARG A 403 -0.08 -4.11 98.12
CA ARG A 403 -0.28 -3.71 99.53
C ARG A 403 -1.04 -2.41 99.60
#